data_AF-A0A674GMY0-F1
#
_entry.id   AF-A0A674GMY0-F1
#
_cell.length_a   1.000
_cell.length_b   1.000
_cell.length_c   1.000
_cell.angle_alpha   90.00
_cell.angle_beta   90.00
_cell.angle_gamma   90.00
#
_symmetry.space_group_name_H-M   'P 1'
#
loop_
_entity.id
_entity.type
_entity.pdbx_description
1 polymer ?
#
loop_
_entity_poly.entity_id
_entity_poly.type
_entity_poly.pdbx_seq_one_letter_code
_entity_poly.pdbx_strand_id
1 'polypeptide(L)'
;MALSVAVRAARGRWARGLSSTVPPAGGTGGGTAGGTAGGTGDTIFALSSAPGRCGVAVIRASGPGSAGLLRSLTGTPGPPPPRVLALRRIRDPRSAETLDRGLVVWFPGPNSFTGEDCAELHVHGGPAVVSGVLQALGRLPGLRPAEPGEFTRRAFAHGKLDLTAAEGLRDLIAAETEAQRRQALRQMEGDLGRLYQRWSHALTQVGLTWGPPSAWVAPSPWVAPSTWVAPSPWVATSSGMILTPMSGTRPPGGLHRLQRG
;
A
#
# COMPACT_ATOMS: atom_id res chain seq x y z
N MET A 1 -18.95 -6.61 0.41
CA MET A 1 -18.76 -7.42 1.64
C MET A 1 -18.15 -8.82 1.42
N ALA A 2 -17.73 -9.19 0.21
CA ALA A 2 -17.22 -10.55 -0.09
C ALA A 2 -15.67 -10.70 -0.11
N LEU A 3 -14.90 -9.60 -0.14
CA LEU A 3 -13.42 -9.67 -0.10
C LEU A 3 -12.82 -9.86 1.31
N SER A 4 -13.57 -9.61 2.39
CA SER A 4 -13.07 -9.79 3.77
C SER A 4 -13.20 -11.22 4.31
N VAL A 5 -13.95 -12.11 3.65
CA VAL A 5 -14.17 -13.49 4.13
C VAL A 5 -13.04 -14.43 3.70
N ALA A 6 -12.45 -14.22 2.52
CA ALA A 6 -11.39 -15.09 1.99
C ALA A 6 -10.06 -14.97 2.77
N VAL A 7 -9.70 -13.77 3.21
CA VAL A 7 -8.52 -13.56 4.08
C VAL A 7 -8.74 -14.13 5.49
N ARG A 8 -10.00 -14.15 5.97
CA ARG A 8 -10.35 -14.71 7.29
C ARG A 8 -10.35 -16.25 7.29
N ALA A 9 -10.76 -16.88 6.20
CA ALA A 9 -10.73 -18.34 6.04
C ALA A 9 -9.31 -18.92 5.87
N ALA A 10 -8.35 -18.12 5.40
CA ALA A 10 -6.94 -18.51 5.32
C ALA A 10 -6.19 -18.37 6.66
N ARG A 11 -6.60 -17.47 7.55
CA ARG A 11 -5.99 -17.31 8.90
C ARG A 11 -6.27 -18.49 9.85
N GLY A 12 -7.41 -19.16 9.71
CA GLY A 12 -7.87 -20.17 10.68
C GLY A 12 -7.21 -21.56 10.60
N ARG A 13 -6.46 -21.86 9.52
CA ARG A 13 -5.85 -23.20 9.32
C ARG A 13 -4.33 -23.24 9.43
N TRP A 14 -3.66 -22.09 9.56
CA TRP A 14 -2.20 -22.03 9.70
C TRP A 14 -1.73 -21.83 11.16
N ALA A 15 -2.64 -21.55 12.09
CA ALA A 15 -2.31 -21.20 13.48
C ALA A 15 -2.36 -22.37 14.50
N ARG A 16 -2.53 -23.63 14.06
CA ARG A 16 -2.56 -24.80 14.95
C ARG A 16 -1.41 -25.75 14.62
N GLY A 17 -0.22 -25.50 15.17
CA GLY A 17 0.91 -26.40 14.96
C GLY A 17 2.26 -25.99 15.54
N LEU A 18 2.35 -24.97 16.40
CA LEU A 18 3.59 -24.64 17.11
C LEU A 18 3.27 -24.52 18.60
N SER A 19 3.45 -25.63 19.33
CA SER A 19 3.44 -25.63 20.80
C SER A 19 4.77 -25.02 21.26
N SER A 20 4.70 -23.86 21.90
CA SER A 20 5.83 -23.21 22.55
C SER A 20 6.04 -23.80 23.94
N THR A 21 7.12 -24.54 24.16
CA THR A 21 7.68 -24.70 25.51
C THR A 21 8.65 -23.54 25.77
N VAL A 22 8.29 -22.72 26.76
CA VAL A 22 9.06 -21.57 27.25
C VAL A 22 10.07 -22.06 28.31
N PRO A 23 11.38 -21.75 28.20
CA PRO A 23 12.28 -21.80 29.35
C PRO A 23 12.19 -20.49 30.17
N PRO A 24 12.38 -20.53 31.50
CA PRO A 24 12.14 -19.38 32.35
C PRO A 24 13.23 -18.31 32.25
N ALA A 25 12.81 -17.10 32.64
CA ALA A 25 13.46 -15.82 32.45
C ALA A 25 14.71 -15.57 33.29
N GLY A 26 15.61 -14.76 32.73
CA GLY A 26 16.68 -14.09 33.46
C GLY A 26 17.13 -12.79 32.76
N GLY A 27 16.72 -11.64 33.31
CA GLY A 27 17.58 -10.46 33.47
C GLY A 27 17.80 -9.45 32.33
N THR A 28 16.98 -8.39 32.35
CA THR A 28 17.31 -6.95 32.18
C THR A 28 17.91 -6.38 30.87
N GLY A 29 17.12 -5.51 30.23
CA GLY A 29 17.61 -4.17 29.83
C GLY A 29 17.49 -3.78 28.35
N GLY A 30 16.70 -2.74 28.07
CA GLY A 30 16.90 -1.86 26.90
C GLY A 30 15.88 -2.00 25.76
N GLY A 31 14.80 -1.22 25.83
CA GLY A 31 13.82 -1.12 24.75
C GLY A 31 14.32 -0.36 23.53
N THR A 32 13.87 -0.79 22.35
CA THR A 32 13.52 0.10 21.23
C THR A 32 12.31 -0.50 20.53
N ALA A 33 11.20 0.24 20.55
CA ALA A 33 10.09 0.03 19.65
C ALA A 33 10.53 0.52 18.26
N GLY A 34 10.61 -0.38 17.28
CA GLY A 34 10.95 -0.08 15.90
C GLY A 34 10.10 -0.93 14.97
N GLY A 35 9.23 -0.28 14.20
CA GLY A 35 8.32 -0.95 13.26
C GLY A 35 9.06 -1.82 12.26
N THR A 36 8.47 -2.97 11.94
CA THR A 36 8.96 -3.92 10.93
C THR A 36 8.76 -3.32 9.53
N ALA A 37 9.64 -2.40 9.13
CA ALA A 37 9.87 -2.11 7.73
C ALA A 37 10.42 -3.39 7.09
N GLY A 38 9.64 -4.02 6.20
CA GLY A 38 10.08 -5.17 5.42
C GLY A 38 11.39 -4.84 4.72
N GLY A 39 12.45 -5.60 5.03
CA GLY A 39 13.80 -5.32 4.56
C GLY A 39 13.86 -5.32 3.03
N THR A 40 14.66 -4.40 2.48
CA THR A 40 14.96 -4.21 1.05
C THR A 40 15.70 -5.39 0.38
N GLY A 41 15.53 -6.62 0.89
CA GLY A 41 16.20 -7.82 0.40
C GLY A 41 15.38 -9.11 0.54
N ASP A 42 14.12 -9.05 0.95
CA ASP A 42 13.27 -10.23 1.01
C ASP A 42 12.60 -10.54 -0.34
N THR A 43 12.35 -11.83 -0.59
CA THR A 43 11.61 -12.29 -1.77
C THR A 43 10.21 -12.70 -1.35
N ILE A 44 9.20 -12.05 -1.92
CA ILE A 44 7.80 -12.35 -1.62
C ILE A 44 7.24 -13.34 -2.62
N PHE A 45 6.28 -14.16 -2.19
CA PHE A 45 5.53 -15.03 -3.09
C PHE A 45 4.04 -15.10 -2.72
N ALA A 46 3.18 -15.29 -3.73
CA ALA A 46 1.76 -15.57 -3.53
C ALA A 46 1.12 -16.24 -4.75
N LEU A 47 -0.03 -16.88 -4.52
CA LEU A 47 -0.96 -17.22 -5.59
C LEU A 47 -1.50 -15.93 -6.21
N SER A 48 -1.28 -15.76 -7.52
CA SER A 48 -1.75 -14.61 -8.30
C SER A 48 -3.10 -14.85 -8.99
N SER A 49 -3.45 -16.11 -9.24
CA SER A 49 -4.77 -16.50 -9.75
C SER A 49 -5.83 -16.51 -8.63
N ALA A 50 -7.11 -16.48 -9.01
CA ALA A 50 -8.20 -16.68 -8.06
C ALA A 50 -8.06 -18.05 -7.36
N PRO A 51 -8.32 -18.13 -6.04
CA PRO A 51 -8.29 -19.40 -5.32
C PRO A 51 -9.45 -20.29 -5.80
N GLY A 52 -9.19 -21.58 -5.94
CA GLY A 52 -10.20 -22.54 -6.38
C GLY A 52 -9.60 -23.58 -7.31
N ARG A 53 -10.46 -24.45 -7.86
CA ARG A 53 -10.08 -25.43 -8.87
C ARG A 53 -10.08 -24.75 -10.24
N CYS A 54 -8.97 -24.82 -10.96
CA CYS A 54 -8.84 -24.30 -12.32
C CYS A 54 -7.81 -25.11 -13.12
N GLY A 55 -7.77 -24.93 -14.43
CA GLY A 55 -6.79 -25.59 -15.29
C GLY A 55 -5.36 -25.15 -14.97
N VAL A 56 -5.15 -23.84 -14.81
CA VAL A 56 -3.83 -23.26 -14.50
C VAL A 56 -3.96 -22.25 -13.36
N ALA A 57 -3.09 -22.39 -12.36
CA ALA A 57 -2.86 -21.44 -11.30
C ALA A 57 -1.46 -20.82 -11.45
N VAL A 58 -1.38 -19.51 -11.33
CA VAL A 58 -0.13 -18.77 -11.39
C VAL A 58 0.32 -18.42 -9.97
N ILE A 59 1.50 -18.90 -9.58
CA ILE A 59 2.19 -18.48 -8.36
C ILE A 59 3.31 -17.55 -8.77
N ARG A 60 3.32 -16.34 -8.22
CA ARG A 60 4.31 -15.31 -8.53
C ARG A 60 5.23 -15.11 -7.33
N ALA A 61 6.50 -14.89 -7.61
CA ALA A 61 7.49 -14.42 -6.66
C ALA A 61 8.21 -13.16 -7.18
N SER A 62 8.63 -12.28 -6.27
CA SER A 62 9.32 -11.01 -6.58
C SER A 62 10.38 -10.72 -5.52
N GLY A 63 11.57 -10.33 -5.94
CA GLY A 63 12.71 -10.03 -5.07
C GLY A 63 14.01 -10.74 -5.52
N PRO A 64 15.13 -10.53 -4.81
CA PRO A 64 16.46 -11.02 -5.23
C PRO A 64 16.58 -12.55 -5.30
N GLY A 65 15.71 -13.29 -4.61
CA GLY A 65 15.66 -14.76 -4.59
C GLY A 65 14.88 -15.37 -5.75
N SER A 66 14.29 -14.58 -6.65
CA SER A 66 13.42 -15.07 -7.73
C SER A 66 14.11 -16.01 -8.73
N ALA A 67 15.37 -15.76 -9.09
CA ALA A 67 16.14 -16.71 -9.91
C ALA A 67 16.54 -17.96 -9.10
N GLY A 68 16.86 -17.77 -7.82
CA GLY A 68 17.28 -18.84 -6.90
C GLY A 68 16.17 -19.87 -6.66
N LEU A 69 14.94 -19.43 -6.43
CA LEU A 69 13.81 -20.34 -6.21
C LEU A 69 13.52 -21.21 -7.43
N LEU A 70 13.70 -20.69 -8.66
CA LEU A 70 13.49 -21.46 -9.88
C LEU A 70 14.50 -22.60 -9.97
N ARG A 71 15.78 -22.33 -9.67
CA ARG A 71 16.81 -23.37 -9.56
C ARG A 71 16.44 -24.40 -8.48
N SER A 72 16.08 -23.94 -7.29
CA SER A 72 15.75 -24.83 -6.16
C SER A 72 14.57 -25.74 -6.45
N LEU A 73 13.51 -25.24 -7.06
CA LEU A 73 12.29 -26.01 -7.33
C LEU A 73 12.39 -26.90 -8.58
N THR A 74 13.19 -26.52 -9.57
CA THR A 74 13.26 -27.28 -10.84
C THR A 74 14.50 -28.16 -10.97
N GLY A 75 15.49 -27.98 -10.09
CA GLY A 75 16.76 -28.68 -10.15
C GLY A 75 17.63 -28.32 -11.36
N THR A 76 17.32 -27.23 -12.06
CA THR A 76 18.10 -26.77 -13.22
C THR A 76 19.25 -25.85 -12.79
N PRO A 77 20.36 -25.78 -13.54
CA PRO A 77 21.52 -24.94 -13.18
C PRO A 77 21.17 -23.44 -13.00
N GLY A 78 20.16 -22.96 -13.72
CA GLY A 78 19.68 -21.58 -13.65
C GLY A 78 18.24 -21.43 -14.14
N PRO A 79 17.69 -20.19 -14.09
CA PRO A 79 16.38 -19.89 -14.65
C PRO A 79 16.36 -20.09 -16.18
N PRO A 80 15.18 -20.23 -16.80
CA PRO A 80 15.06 -20.17 -18.26
C PRO A 80 15.50 -18.79 -18.78
N PRO A 81 15.74 -18.65 -20.10
CA PRO A 81 15.97 -17.33 -20.69
C PRO A 81 14.87 -16.34 -20.29
N PRO A 82 15.22 -15.05 -20.10
CA PRO A 82 14.26 -14.01 -19.74
C PRO A 82 13.01 -14.06 -20.62
N ARG A 83 11.82 -14.06 -19.99
CA ARG A 83 10.51 -14.02 -20.67
C ARG A 83 10.23 -15.22 -21.59
N VAL A 84 10.93 -16.34 -21.40
CA VAL A 84 10.66 -17.60 -22.09
C VAL A 84 10.00 -18.58 -21.12
N LEU A 85 8.85 -19.12 -21.51
CA LEU A 85 8.19 -20.20 -20.77
C LEU A 85 8.94 -21.51 -20.99
N ALA A 86 9.31 -22.18 -19.91
CA ALA A 86 9.94 -23.48 -19.95
C ALA A 86 9.14 -24.52 -19.17
N LEU A 87 8.86 -25.67 -19.79
CA LEU A 87 8.23 -26.81 -19.12
C LEU A 87 9.24 -27.47 -18.17
N ARG A 88 8.91 -27.53 -16.88
CA ARG A 88 9.78 -28.10 -15.85
C ARG A 88 8.99 -29.02 -14.91
N ARG A 89 9.69 -30.00 -14.33
CA ARG A 89 9.18 -30.68 -13.13
C ARG A 89 9.48 -29.78 -11.95
N ILE A 90 8.45 -29.45 -11.19
CA ILE A 90 8.53 -28.64 -9.98
C ILE A 90 8.53 -29.61 -8.80
N ARG A 91 9.53 -29.49 -7.94
CA ARG A 91 9.79 -30.42 -6.85
C ARG A 91 9.97 -29.68 -5.53
N ASP A 92 9.66 -30.37 -4.44
CA ASP A 92 10.06 -29.90 -3.11
C ASP A 92 11.60 -30.03 -2.99
N PRO A 93 12.32 -28.96 -2.64
CA PRO A 93 13.78 -28.95 -2.61
C PRO A 93 14.36 -29.79 -1.46
N ARG A 94 13.56 -30.15 -0.44
CA ARG A 94 13.97 -30.98 0.69
C ARG A 94 13.67 -32.46 0.46
N SER A 95 12.47 -32.80 0.00
CA SER A 95 12.06 -34.20 -0.18
C SER A 95 12.33 -34.76 -1.58
N ALA A 96 12.64 -33.89 -2.55
CA ALA A 96 12.71 -34.20 -3.98
C ALA A 96 11.40 -34.74 -4.60
N GLU A 97 10.29 -34.72 -3.84
CA GLU A 97 8.96 -35.09 -4.31
C GLU A 97 8.52 -34.19 -5.46
N THR A 98 7.92 -34.76 -6.49
CA THR A 98 7.36 -33.97 -7.59
C THR A 98 6.01 -33.39 -7.19
N LEU A 99 5.95 -32.06 -7.12
CA LEU A 99 4.75 -31.31 -6.80
C LEU A 99 3.86 -31.11 -8.03
N ASP A 100 4.48 -30.84 -9.18
CA ASP A 100 3.79 -30.68 -10.46
C ASP A 100 4.75 -30.78 -11.66
N ARG A 101 4.18 -30.85 -12.87
CA ARG A 101 4.85 -30.56 -14.14
C ARG A 101 4.17 -29.35 -14.79
N GLY A 102 4.77 -28.18 -14.61
CA GLY A 102 4.21 -26.89 -15.03
C GLY A 102 5.18 -26.06 -15.86
N LEU A 103 4.71 -24.89 -16.31
CA LEU A 103 5.57 -23.91 -16.96
C LEU A 103 6.18 -22.99 -15.91
N VAL A 104 7.43 -22.57 -16.14
CA VAL A 104 8.08 -21.54 -15.35
C VAL A 104 8.59 -20.44 -16.26
N VAL A 105 8.59 -19.21 -15.76
CA VAL A 105 9.14 -18.04 -16.48
C VAL A 105 9.86 -17.13 -15.50
N TRP A 106 10.93 -16.52 -15.98
CA TRP A 106 11.74 -15.56 -15.25
C TRP A 106 11.69 -14.18 -15.91
N PHE A 107 11.55 -13.15 -15.12
CA PHE A 107 11.53 -11.75 -15.53
C PHE A 107 12.63 -11.01 -14.75
N PRO A 108 13.82 -10.79 -15.33
CA PRO A 108 14.83 -9.98 -14.68
C PRO A 108 14.36 -8.53 -14.51
N GLY A 109 14.65 -7.94 -13.35
CA GLY A 109 14.49 -6.51 -13.12
C GLY A 109 15.41 -5.69 -14.06
N PRO A 110 15.06 -4.44 -14.39
CA PRO A 110 13.86 -3.68 -14.00
C PRO A 110 12.62 -3.99 -14.87
N ASN A 111 12.75 -4.93 -15.80
CA ASN A 111 11.75 -5.25 -16.80
C ASN A 111 10.79 -6.33 -16.29
N SER A 112 10.15 -6.06 -15.16
CA SER A 112 9.15 -6.93 -14.51
C SER A 112 7.96 -6.11 -14.02
N PHE A 113 6.94 -6.78 -13.46
CA PHE A 113 5.76 -6.10 -12.88
C PHE A 113 6.14 -5.21 -11.70
N THR A 114 6.96 -5.71 -10.77
CA THR A 114 7.36 -4.98 -9.56
C THR A 114 8.58 -4.09 -9.78
N GLY A 115 9.32 -4.28 -10.87
CA GLY A 115 10.63 -3.65 -11.08
C GLY A 115 11.80 -4.45 -10.47
N GLU A 116 11.52 -5.51 -9.71
CA GLU A 116 12.53 -6.44 -9.19
C GLU A 116 12.69 -7.66 -10.10
N ASP A 117 13.60 -8.57 -9.78
CA ASP A 117 13.55 -9.90 -10.36
C ASP A 117 12.24 -10.59 -9.95
N CYS A 118 11.48 -11.07 -10.94
CA CYS A 118 10.25 -11.82 -10.74
C CYS A 118 10.35 -13.22 -11.34
N ALA A 119 9.67 -14.17 -10.74
CA ALA A 119 9.47 -15.51 -11.28
C ALA A 119 7.99 -15.88 -11.21
N GLU A 120 7.50 -16.64 -12.18
CA GLU A 120 6.17 -17.23 -12.14
C GLU A 120 6.23 -18.72 -12.37
N LEU A 121 5.42 -19.45 -11.60
CA LEU A 121 5.15 -20.88 -11.76
C LEU A 121 3.70 -21.02 -12.20
N HIS A 122 3.49 -21.59 -13.38
CA HIS A 122 2.18 -21.88 -13.94
C HIS A 122 1.93 -23.37 -13.74
N VAL A 123 1.19 -23.68 -12.69
CA VAL A 123 0.93 -25.03 -12.19
C VAL A 123 -0.51 -25.41 -12.41
N HIS A 124 -0.84 -26.69 -12.32
CA HIS A 124 -2.23 -27.13 -12.30
C HIS A 124 -2.96 -26.54 -11.09
N GLY A 125 -4.17 -26.04 -11.29
CA GLY A 125 -4.96 -25.37 -10.26
C GLY A 125 -5.61 -26.28 -9.21
N GLY A 126 -4.97 -27.41 -8.89
CA GLY A 126 -5.40 -28.29 -7.81
C GLY A 126 -5.02 -27.68 -6.45
N PRO A 127 -5.93 -27.61 -5.46
CA PRO A 127 -5.61 -27.05 -4.14
C PRO A 127 -4.41 -27.71 -3.45
N ALA A 128 -4.22 -29.02 -3.64
CA ALA A 128 -3.07 -29.75 -3.12
C ALA A 128 -1.75 -29.33 -3.78
N VAL A 129 -1.75 -29.16 -5.12
CA VAL A 129 -0.58 -28.70 -5.89
C VAL A 129 -0.18 -27.29 -5.47
N VAL A 130 -1.14 -26.36 -5.46
CA VAL A 130 -0.89 -24.97 -5.05
C VAL A 130 -0.36 -24.91 -3.61
N SER A 131 -0.98 -25.63 -2.69
CA SER A 131 -0.53 -25.70 -1.29
C SER A 131 0.89 -26.27 -1.18
N GLY A 132 1.19 -27.37 -1.89
CA GLY A 132 2.51 -27.98 -1.90
C GLY A 132 3.60 -27.02 -2.39
N VAL A 133 3.35 -26.31 -3.49
CA VAL A 133 4.29 -25.32 -4.03
C VAL A 133 4.49 -24.14 -3.09
N LEU A 134 3.43 -23.59 -2.50
CA LEU A 134 3.53 -22.49 -1.53
C LEU A 134 4.28 -22.90 -0.27
N GLN A 135 4.08 -24.13 0.22
CA GLN A 135 4.83 -24.67 1.36
C GLN A 135 6.32 -24.88 1.03
N ALA A 136 6.62 -25.40 -0.17
CA ALA A 136 8.00 -25.56 -0.63
C ALA A 136 8.72 -24.20 -0.72
N LEU A 137 8.05 -23.17 -1.25
CA LEU A 137 8.56 -21.80 -1.29
C LEU A 137 8.80 -21.22 0.11
N GLY A 138 7.86 -21.41 1.04
CA GLY A 138 7.99 -20.92 2.42
C GLY A 138 9.10 -21.59 3.24
N ARG A 139 9.69 -22.69 2.75
CA ARG A 139 10.85 -23.37 3.36
C ARG A 139 12.19 -22.87 2.84
N LEU A 140 12.21 -22.08 1.77
CA LEU A 140 13.42 -21.51 1.20
C LEU A 140 13.87 -20.27 2.00
N PRO A 141 15.18 -20.10 2.25
CA PRO A 141 15.69 -18.96 3.00
C PRO A 141 15.45 -17.65 2.25
N GLY A 142 15.06 -16.60 2.98
CA GLY A 142 14.81 -15.26 2.42
C GLY A 142 13.50 -15.13 1.63
N LEU A 143 12.67 -16.18 1.60
CA LEU A 143 11.34 -16.14 1.00
C LEU A 143 10.25 -16.01 2.07
N ARG A 144 9.22 -15.22 1.78
CA ARG A 144 8.02 -15.13 2.62
C ARG A 144 6.74 -14.93 1.81
N PRO A 145 5.56 -15.25 2.38
CA PRO A 145 4.30 -14.86 1.78
C PRO A 145 4.20 -13.34 1.58
N ALA A 146 3.61 -12.92 0.46
CA ALA A 146 3.32 -11.52 0.19
C ALA A 146 2.13 -11.02 1.03
N GLU A 147 2.20 -9.77 1.47
CA GLU A 147 1.06 -9.06 2.04
C GLU A 147 0.05 -8.64 0.95
N PRO A 148 -1.22 -8.39 1.31
CA PRO A 148 -2.23 -7.90 0.37
C PRO A 148 -1.76 -6.65 -0.38
N GLY A 149 -1.80 -6.70 -1.72
CA GLY A 149 -1.38 -5.58 -2.57
C GLY A 149 0.12 -5.32 -2.62
N GLU A 150 0.96 -6.15 -1.97
CA GLU A 150 2.38 -5.86 -1.84
C GLU A 150 3.12 -5.81 -3.18
N PHE A 151 2.78 -6.67 -4.14
CA PHE A 151 3.36 -6.62 -5.49
C PHE A 151 3.10 -5.25 -6.16
N THR A 152 1.87 -4.73 -6.09
CA THR A 152 1.52 -3.42 -6.65
C THR A 152 2.19 -2.29 -5.88
N ARG A 153 2.31 -2.41 -4.54
CA ARG A 153 3.04 -1.45 -3.71
C ARG A 153 4.53 -1.38 -4.09
N ARG A 154 5.18 -2.51 -4.37
CA ARG A 154 6.56 -2.55 -4.86
C ARG A 154 6.68 -1.99 -6.27
N ALA A 155 5.74 -2.30 -7.16
CA ALA A 155 5.67 -1.71 -8.50
C ALA A 155 5.60 -0.17 -8.44
N PHE A 156 4.77 0.37 -7.55
CA PHE A 156 4.71 1.81 -7.29
C PHE A 156 6.04 2.36 -6.76
N ALA A 157 6.64 1.71 -5.76
CA ALA A 157 7.92 2.13 -5.18
C ALA A 157 9.08 2.14 -6.21
N HIS A 158 9.06 1.24 -7.19
CA HIS A 158 10.03 1.20 -8.29
C HIS A 158 9.60 2.01 -9.53
N GLY A 159 8.60 2.88 -9.42
CA GLY A 159 8.15 3.76 -10.50
C GLY A 159 7.56 3.01 -11.71
N LYS A 160 7.14 1.76 -11.55
CA LYS A 160 6.48 0.98 -12.61
C LYS A 160 5.05 1.42 -12.86
N LEU A 161 4.40 1.96 -11.83
CA LEU A 161 3.02 2.44 -11.82
C LEU A 161 2.95 3.71 -10.98
N ASP A 162 2.11 4.67 -11.35
CA ASP A 162 1.70 5.75 -10.44
C ASP A 162 0.47 5.34 -9.62
N LEU A 163 0.03 6.19 -8.68
CA LEU A 163 -1.14 5.90 -7.84
C LEU A 163 -2.42 5.73 -8.66
N THR A 164 -2.60 6.54 -9.72
CA THR A 164 -3.79 6.46 -10.58
C THR A 164 -3.82 5.14 -11.36
N ALA A 165 -2.66 4.66 -11.80
CA ALA A 165 -2.53 3.40 -12.48
C ALA A 165 -2.73 2.20 -11.54
N ALA A 166 -2.25 2.30 -10.29
CA ALA A 166 -2.49 1.29 -9.27
C ALA A 166 -3.99 1.17 -8.90
N GLU A 167 -4.69 2.30 -8.81
CA GLU A 167 -6.15 2.32 -8.62
C GLU A 167 -6.90 1.77 -9.85
N GLY A 168 -6.50 2.18 -11.06
CA GLY A 168 -7.04 1.66 -12.30
C GLY A 168 -6.89 0.14 -12.42
N LEU A 169 -5.75 -0.42 -11.99
CA LEU A 169 -5.55 -1.87 -11.93
C LEU A 169 -6.53 -2.57 -10.98
N ARG A 170 -6.74 -2.01 -9.78
CA ARG A 170 -7.72 -2.55 -8.81
C ARG A 170 -9.13 -2.53 -9.41
N ASP A 171 -9.50 -1.42 -10.02
CA ASP A 171 -10.84 -1.24 -10.59
C ASP A 171 -11.06 -2.13 -11.82
N LEU A 172 -10.00 -2.39 -12.60
CA LEU A 172 -10.03 -3.32 -13.72
C LEU A 172 -10.28 -4.76 -13.25
N ILE A 173 -9.62 -5.18 -12.16
CA ILE A 173 -9.83 -6.50 -11.56
C ILE A 173 -11.26 -6.66 -11.02
N ALA A 174 -11.87 -5.56 -10.54
CA ALA A 174 -13.21 -5.56 -9.96
C ALA A 174 -14.34 -5.26 -10.96
N ALA A 175 -14.03 -5.01 -12.24
CA ALA A 175 -15.02 -4.57 -13.21
C ALA A 175 -16.07 -5.66 -13.52
N GLU A 176 -17.35 -5.30 -13.44
CA GLU A 176 -18.49 -6.18 -13.75
C GLU A 176 -19.17 -5.80 -15.08
N THR A 177 -18.89 -4.59 -15.59
CA THR A 177 -19.47 -4.06 -16.82
C THR A 177 -18.40 -3.61 -17.80
N GLU A 178 -18.75 -3.62 -19.09
CA GLU A 178 -17.87 -3.15 -20.16
C GLU A 178 -17.50 -1.66 -20.02
N ALA A 179 -18.41 -0.84 -19.48
CA ALA A 179 -18.12 0.56 -19.17
C ALA A 179 -17.06 0.70 -18.06
N GLN A 180 -17.19 -0.05 -16.96
CA GLN A 180 -16.20 -0.08 -15.88
C GLN A 180 -14.83 -0.55 -16.38
N ARG A 181 -14.79 -1.64 -17.16
CA ARG A 181 -13.55 -2.18 -17.75
C ARG A 181 -12.83 -1.13 -18.61
N ARG A 182 -13.54 -0.46 -19.53
CA ARG A 182 -12.97 0.58 -20.40
C ARG A 182 -12.46 1.80 -19.60
N GLN A 183 -13.18 2.20 -18.56
CA GLN A 183 -12.75 3.30 -17.70
C GLN A 183 -11.47 2.93 -16.93
N ALA A 184 -11.44 1.76 -16.31
CA ALA A 184 -10.30 1.30 -15.53
C ALA A 184 -9.03 1.15 -16.39
N LEU A 185 -9.15 0.67 -17.63
CA LEU A 185 -8.04 0.61 -18.58
C LEU A 185 -7.43 1.98 -18.88
N ARG A 186 -8.25 2.99 -19.20
CA ARG A 186 -7.77 4.36 -19.44
C ARG A 186 -7.01 4.94 -18.25
N GLN A 187 -7.51 4.68 -17.04
CA GLN A 187 -6.82 5.09 -15.81
C GLN A 187 -5.49 4.37 -15.65
N MET A 188 -5.47 3.05 -15.86
CA MET A 188 -4.26 2.23 -15.79
C MET A 188 -3.20 2.63 -16.81
N GLU A 189 -3.61 3.06 -18.01
CA GLU A 189 -2.74 3.58 -19.09
C GLU A 189 -2.26 5.03 -18.84
N GLY A 190 -2.64 5.63 -17.71
CA GLY A 190 -2.14 6.92 -17.24
C GLY A 190 -2.86 8.14 -17.83
N ASP A 191 -4.08 7.99 -18.37
CA ASP A 191 -4.84 9.14 -18.87
C ASP A 191 -5.11 10.18 -17.77
N LEU A 192 -5.50 9.72 -16.58
CA LEU A 192 -5.71 10.58 -15.41
C LEU A 192 -4.40 11.15 -14.88
N GLY A 193 -3.34 10.33 -14.78
CA GLY A 193 -2.01 10.81 -14.40
C GLY A 193 -1.53 11.96 -15.28
N ARG A 194 -1.64 11.81 -16.61
CA ARG A 194 -1.31 12.89 -17.57
C ARG A 194 -2.17 14.14 -17.37
N LEU A 195 -3.47 13.99 -17.10
CA LEU A 195 -4.36 15.12 -16.83
C LEU A 195 -3.95 15.89 -15.57
N TYR A 196 -3.70 15.20 -14.46
CA TYR A 196 -3.26 15.82 -13.22
C TYR A 196 -1.89 16.51 -13.35
N GLN A 197 -0.96 15.89 -14.07
CA GLN A 197 0.34 16.52 -14.33
C GLN A 197 0.20 17.82 -15.13
N ARG A 198 -0.69 17.86 -16.13
CA ARG A 198 -0.97 19.10 -16.86
C ARG A 198 -1.54 20.19 -15.96
N TRP A 199 -2.50 19.87 -15.09
CA TRP A 199 -3.07 20.84 -14.14
C TRP A 199 -2.05 21.33 -13.12
N SER A 200 -1.26 20.42 -12.54
CA SER A 200 -0.18 20.75 -11.61
C SER A 200 0.83 21.70 -12.24
N HIS A 201 1.25 21.41 -13.47
CA HIS A 201 2.16 22.28 -14.22
C HIS A 201 1.54 23.67 -14.47
N ALA A 202 0.29 23.74 -14.91
CA ALA A 202 -0.40 25.01 -15.15
C ALA A 202 -0.51 25.87 -13.89
N LEU A 203 -0.90 25.28 -12.75
CA LEU A 203 -1.01 25.99 -11.47
C LEU A 203 0.35 26.44 -10.94
N THR A 204 1.40 25.64 -11.13
CA THR A 204 2.77 26.01 -10.72
C THR A 204 3.30 27.17 -11.56
N GLN A 205 3.03 27.18 -12.88
CA GLN A 205 3.40 28.29 -13.77
C GLN A 205 2.69 29.59 -13.39
N VAL A 206 1.40 29.53 -13.02
CA VAL A 206 0.68 30.70 -12.50
C VAL A 206 1.27 31.14 -11.15
N GLY A 207 1.54 30.23 -10.22
CA GLY A 207 2.18 30.58 -8.94
C GLY A 207 3.56 31.23 -9.09
N LEU A 208 4.34 30.81 -10.09
CA LEU A 208 5.65 31.39 -10.40
C LEU A 208 5.54 32.77 -11.07
N THR A 209 4.49 33.02 -11.86
CA THR A 209 4.27 34.32 -12.52
C THR A 209 3.74 35.40 -11.57
N TRP A 210 3.08 35.02 -10.47
CA TRP A 210 2.60 35.96 -9.44
C TRP A 210 3.65 36.30 -8.35
N GLY A 211 4.86 35.72 -8.41
CA GLY A 211 6.00 36.07 -7.56
C GLY A 211 5.95 35.53 -6.11
N PRO A 212 7.11 35.40 -5.42
CA PRO A 212 7.16 34.95 -4.03
C PRO A 212 6.45 35.94 -3.08
N PRO A 213 6.09 35.52 -1.85
CA PRO A 213 5.40 36.39 -0.88
C PRO A 213 6.13 37.69 -0.52
N SER A 214 7.39 37.86 -0.89
CA SER A 214 8.14 39.11 -0.73
C SER A 214 7.65 40.24 -1.67
N ALA A 215 6.80 39.93 -2.65
CA ALA A 215 6.15 40.92 -3.52
C ALA A 215 4.88 41.53 -2.88
N TRP A 216 4.39 41.00 -1.76
CA TRP A 216 3.35 41.65 -0.94
C TRP A 216 3.96 42.81 -0.16
N VAL A 217 4.28 43.91 -0.84
CA VAL A 217 4.45 45.20 -0.17
C VAL A 217 3.05 45.58 0.34
N ALA A 218 2.83 45.46 1.65
CA ALA A 218 1.65 46.03 2.28
C ALA A 218 1.56 47.50 1.86
N PRO A 219 0.43 47.99 1.32
CA PRO A 219 0.29 49.41 1.03
C PRO A 219 0.56 50.19 2.31
N SER A 220 1.36 51.25 2.17
CA SER A 220 1.81 52.19 3.22
C SER A 220 0.71 52.45 4.26
N PRO A 221 1.04 52.57 5.57
CA PRO A 221 0.02 52.75 6.60
C PRO A 221 -0.83 53.98 6.26
N TRP A 222 -2.12 53.72 6.05
CA TRP A 222 -3.23 54.66 5.97
C TRP A 222 -2.85 56.10 6.32
N VAL A 223 -2.69 56.97 5.31
CA VAL A 223 -2.88 58.40 5.53
C VAL A 223 -4.36 58.58 5.84
N ALA A 224 -4.69 58.67 7.12
CA ALA A 224 -6.02 59.01 7.55
C ALA A 224 -6.41 60.37 6.92
N PRO A 225 -7.57 60.50 6.28
CA PRO A 225 -8.09 61.81 5.91
C PRO A 225 -8.22 62.65 7.20
N SER A 226 -7.83 63.92 7.15
CA SER A 226 -7.77 64.85 8.29
C SER A 226 -9.12 65.15 8.97
N THR A 227 -10.17 64.43 8.63
CA THR A 227 -11.52 64.53 9.19
C THR A 227 -11.95 63.29 9.96
N TRP A 228 -11.08 62.27 10.11
CA TRP A 228 -11.38 61.10 10.94
C TRP A 228 -11.13 61.40 12.42
N VAL A 229 -12.20 61.68 13.17
CA VAL A 229 -12.20 61.69 14.63
C VAL A 229 -12.60 60.31 15.12
N ALA A 230 -11.65 59.55 15.68
CA ALA A 230 -11.93 58.28 16.32
C ALA A 230 -12.64 58.50 17.68
N PRO A 231 -13.70 57.75 18.01
CA PRO A 231 -14.19 57.69 19.38
C PRO A 231 -13.26 56.75 20.17
N SER A 232 -12.42 57.32 21.05
CA SER A 232 -11.70 56.56 22.08
C SER A 232 -12.70 55.87 23.01
N PRO A 233 -12.39 54.66 23.52
CA PRO A 233 -11.71 54.64 24.81
C PRO A 233 -10.84 53.40 25.01
N TRP A 234 -9.59 53.38 24.55
CA TRP A 234 -8.62 52.38 25.02
C TRP A 234 -7.24 53.00 25.11
N VAL A 235 -6.81 53.27 26.35
CA VAL A 235 -5.43 53.59 26.69
C VAL A 235 -4.74 52.25 26.97
N ALA A 236 -3.77 51.89 26.15
CA ALA A 236 -2.85 50.80 26.44
C ALA A 236 -1.76 51.31 27.40
N THR A 237 -1.75 50.82 28.63
CA THR A 237 -0.58 50.92 29.51
C THR A 237 0.17 49.59 29.54
N SER A 238 1.49 49.69 29.47
CA SER A 238 2.45 48.58 29.38
C SER A 238 2.63 47.91 30.74
N SER A 239 1.93 46.81 31.02
CA SER A 239 2.36 45.73 31.93
C SER A 239 1.30 44.64 32.06
N GLY A 240 1.72 43.38 31.97
CA GLY A 240 1.14 42.28 32.74
C GLY A 240 -0.25 41.76 32.34
N MET A 241 -0.23 40.71 31.53
CA MET A 241 -1.10 39.53 31.48
C MET A 241 -2.28 39.37 32.47
N ILE A 242 -3.36 38.77 31.94
CA ILE A 242 -4.45 37.98 32.57
C ILE A 242 -5.66 38.77 33.10
N LEU A 243 -6.84 38.49 32.53
CA LEU A 243 -8.12 38.61 33.23
C LEU A 243 -9.02 37.38 33.00
N THR A 244 -9.21 36.65 34.08
CA THR A 244 -10.30 35.72 34.42
C THR A 244 -11.65 36.46 34.47
N PRO A 245 -12.80 35.83 34.18
CA PRO A 245 -14.10 36.51 34.27
C PRO A 245 -14.66 36.49 35.71
N MET A 246 -14.99 37.66 36.25
CA MET A 246 -15.87 37.86 37.42
C MET A 246 -17.23 38.28 36.87
N SER A 247 -18.26 37.42 36.89
CA SER A 247 -19.14 37.07 38.02
C SER A 247 -20.15 38.15 38.39
N GLY A 248 -21.43 37.79 38.28
CA GLY A 248 -22.55 38.37 39.02
C GLY A 248 -23.36 39.41 38.23
N THR A 249 -24.68 39.47 38.31
CA THR A 249 -25.68 38.73 39.10
C THR A 249 -27.05 39.13 38.55
N ARG A 250 -27.89 38.14 38.23
CA ARG A 250 -29.38 38.21 38.23
C ARG A 250 -29.86 38.67 39.63
N PRO A 251 -31.13 39.10 39.90
CA PRO A 251 -32.41 38.61 39.34
C PRO A 251 -33.53 39.73 39.37
N PRO A 252 -34.85 39.51 39.62
CA PRO A 252 -35.74 38.33 39.47
C PRO A 252 -37.09 38.58 38.75
N GLY A 253 -37.78 37.47 38.44
CA GLY A 253 -39.25 37.37 38.37
C GLY A 253 -39.85 37.40 36.95
N GLY A 254 -40.69 36.47 36.49
CA GLY A 254 -41.26 35.27 37.10
C GLY A 254 -42.31 34.67 36.13
N LEU A 255 -42.28 33.34 36.02
CA LEU A 255 -43.37 32.39 35.75
C LEU A 255 -44.44 32.71 34.68
N HIS A 256 -44.54 31.86 33.66
CA HIS A 256 -45.77 31.08 33.43
C HIS A 256 -45.50 29.76 32.70
N ARG A 257 -46.03 28.70 33.31
CA ARG A 257 -46.08 27.30 32.90
C ARG A 257 -47.31 27.09 32.01
N LEU A 258 -47.22 26.30 30.94
CA LEU A 258 -48.34 25.48 30.47
C LEU A 258 -47.84 24.25 29.68
N GLN A 259 -48.37 23.12 30.11
CA GLN A 259 -48.20 21.76 29.60
C GLN A 259 -49.23 21.45 28.51
N ARG A 260 -48.92 20.37 27.77
CA ARG A 260 -49.79 19.40 27.07
C ARG A 260 -50.12 19.63 25.59
N GLY A 261 -50.02 18.52 24.86
CA GLY A 261 -50.20 18.28 23.44
C GLY A 261 -49.33 17.11 23.03
#